data_AF-A0A9Q1BVR7-F1
#
_entry.id   AF-A0A9Q1BVR7-F1
#
_cell.length_a   1.000
_cell.length_b   1.000
_cell.length_c   1.000
_cell.angle_alpha   90.00
_cell.angle_beta   90.00
_cell.angle_gamma   90.00
#
_symmetry.space_group_name_H-M   'P 1'
#
loop_
_entity.id
_entity.type
_entity.pdbx_description
1 polymer ?
#
loop_
_entity_poly.entity_id
_entity_poly.type
_entity_poly.pdbx_seq_one_letter_code
_entity_poly.pdbx_strand_id
1 'polypeptide(L)'
;MGATFQSIQQITALVVFLICIDCVVTQSNGGSSEKFAASESYFNFFYQQPDFPKDCKDALNQCAESNSSGVHLIKPVGCKDAFEAYCKNEEGLDVWTVIQRRLEGSISFNRNWADFKNGFGFLSGEFWIGNDKLSYLTNQGLYELRVDMELSNGSSFYVSYNSFRISDEWSQYAIVSLGSNDHADDPVTYCPLNMIYGMCTCQPSCSNPNDTNSCISSCEETEICICAEGFLQKGGECVPPNECGCYVAEINQVIPNGESYVNNDCTVNYTCHNDRLNSDSSYTCNRNAQCIVKEGVRQCYCNEGYKGDGETCSPSYTDCYDAYQAGHTEDGVYTILPSGWPGSPFNVSCVMSTNGGGWTVFQRRTDGVTDFYRNWASYRYGFGSFDGDFWLGNEQLHYLTIQKNYKLRVEFVTSGGTPKYASYESFRVSSNDNKYRVDHIGSYSGTAVNGMLATSGRAFSTYDQDNDECGNHNCAQGHRGAWWYANDWCSHCKRSNCDNFRDSGSCSGECTYSNLNGDYNGGNGEVMFWDDEYYCSPTFTEMKIRPS
;
A
#
# COMPACT_ATOMS: atom_id res chain seq x y z
N MET A 1 22.68 65.10 -34.42
CA MET A 1 22.89 65.54 -33.02
C MET A 1 23.14 64.29 -32.19
N GLY A 2 24.30 63.93 -31.67
CA GLY A 2 25.73 64.19 -31.87
C GLY A 2 26.40 62.96 -31.21
N ALA A 3 27.11 62.11 -31.96
CA ALA A 3 28.58 62.01 -31.98
C ALA A 3 29.24 62.02 -30.56
N THR A 4 30.15 61.14 -30.10
CA THR A 4 30.85 59.89 -30.50
C THR A 4 31.96 59.71 -29.44
N PHE A 5 32.47 58.49 -29.19
CA PHE A 5 33.87 58.05 -28.92
C PHE A 5 33.82 56.80 -28.00
N GLN A 6 34.01 55.56 -28.52
CA GLN A 6 35.29 54.81 -28.65
C GLN A 6 36.04 54.69 -27.30
N SER A 7 36.66 53.59 -26.85
CA SER A 7 36.82 52.16 -27.19
C SER A 7 38.02 51.69 -26.33
N ILE A 8 38.20 50.38 -26.10
CA ILE A 8 39.44 49.70 -25.60
C ILE A 8 39.56 49.73 -24.04
N GLN A 9 39.75 48.64 -23.29
CA GLN A 9 40.68 47.52 -23.48
C GLN A 9 40.30 46.27 -22.65
N GLN A 10 40.54 45.08 -23.20
CA GLN A 10 40.81 43.85 -22.44
C GLN A 10 42.04 44.07 -21.53
N ILE A 11 41.96 43.70 -20.25
CA ILE A 11 43.15 43.38 -19.44
C ILE A 11 42.83 42.16 -18.57
N THR A 12 43.33 41.02 -19.04
CA THR A 12 43.96 39.91 -18.31
C THR A 12 43.53 39.60 -16.88
N ALA A 13 43.02 38.37 -16.72
CA ALA A 13 43.35 37.52 -15.59
C ALA A 13 44.87 37.43 -15.42
N LEU A 14 45.42 37.93 -14.31
CA LEU A 14 46.72 37.53 -13.75
C LEU A 14 46.94 38.20 -12.39
N VAL A 15 47.28 37.39 -11.39
CA VAL A 15 48.03 37.73 -10.15
C VAL A 15 47.33 38.59 -9.09
N VAL A 16 46.74 37.93 -8.08
CA VAL A 16 47.32 37.91 -6.73
C VAL A 16 47.24 36.45 -6.21
N PHE A 17 48.01 35.58 -6.86
CA PHE A 17 48.49 34.33 -6.29
C PHE A 17 49.88 34.67 -5.73
N LEU A 18 49.95 35.20 -4.52
CA LEU A 18 51.19 35.42 -3.75
C LEU A 18 50.78 35.83 -2.34
N ILE A 19 51.40 35.22 -1.33
CA ILE A 19 50.93 35.03 0.07
C ILE A 19 49.90 33.88 0.12
N CYS A 20 50.25 32.60 0.07
CA CYS A 20 51.16 31.86 0.95
C CYS A 20 51.67 30.61 0.21
N ILE A 21 52.88 30.63 -0.35
CA ILE A 21 53.51 29.47 -1.02
C ILE A 21 54.73 28.94 -0.25
N ASP A 22 55.15 29.57 0.85
CA ASP A 22 56.39 29.19 1.55
C ASP A 22 56.25 28.12 2.64
N CYS A 23 55.16 27.32 2.65
CA CYS A 23 54.97 26.26 3.66
C CYS A 23 54.89 24.83 3.10
N VAL A 24 55.44 24.55 1.92
CA VAL A 24 55.62 23.15 1.48
C VAL A 24 57.05 22.93 0.98
N VAL A 25 57.70 21.95 1.61
CA VAL A 25 58.97 21.28 1.27
C VAL A 25 60.25 21.87 1.88
N THR A 26 60.61 21.40 3.08
CA THR A 26 61.96 20.86 3.35
C THR A 26 61.93 19.80 4.46
N GLN A 27 61.84 18.52 4.10
CA GLN A 27 62.63 17.48 4.77
C GLN A 27 63.18 16.52 3.71
N SER A 28 64.45 16.68 3.42
CA SER A 28 65.26 15.82 2.56
C SER A 28 65.60 14.52 3.29
N ASN A 29 65.39 13.37 2.65
CA ASN A 29 66.25 12.20 2.87
C ASN A 29 66.66 11.60 1.53
N GLY A 30 67.97 11.39 1.40
CA GLY A 30 68.65 10.99 0.17
C GLY A 30 68.47 9.53 -0.23
N GLY A 31 69.07 9.18 -1.35
CA GLY A 31 69.21 7.79 -1.78
C GLY A 31 69.27 7.62 -3.29
N SER A 32 70.49 7.43 -3.77
CA SER A 32 70.93 6.98 -5.09
C SER A 32 70.10 5.90 -5.80
N SER A 33 69.83 6.17 -7.09
CA SER A 33 69.90 5.30 -8.28
C SER A 33 69.59 3.79 -8.18
N GLU A 34 68.61 3.32 -8.97
CA GLU A 34 68.86 2.35 -10.05
C GLU A 34 67.68 2.25 -11.05
N LYS A 35 68.04 1.97 -12.31
CA LYS A 35 67.24 2.09 -13.54
C LYS A 35 66.35 0.86 -13.78
N PHE A 36 65.18 1.05 -14.42
CA PHE A 36 64.76 0.26 -15.59
C PHE A 36 63.69 1.03 -16.41
N ALA A 37 63.94 1.16 -17.71
CA ALA A 37 62.98 1.59 -18.74
C ALA A 37 62.14 0.35 -19.19
N ALA A 38 60.93 0.43 -19.76
CA ALA A 38 60.34 1.44 -20.62
C ALA A 38 58.78 1.35 -20.70
N SER A 39 58.22 2.46 -21.18
CA SER A 39 56.93 2.72 -21.88
C SER A 39 55.60 2.78 -21.11
N GLU A 40 55.09 4.03 -21.10
CA GLU A 40 53.71 4.54 -21.03
C GLU A 40 52.81 4.08 -19.88
N SER A 41 52.95 4.76 -18.73
CA SER A 41 51.89 4.88 -17.74
C SER A 41 51.96 6.24 -17.03
N TYR A 42 50.83 6.94 -17.05
CA TYR A 42 50.35 7.96 -16.12
C TYR A 42 51.41 8.67 -15.26
N PHE A 43 51.73 9.93 -15.61
CA PHE A 43 52.24 10.90 -14.64
C PHE A 43 51.14 11.15 -13.59
N ASN A 44 51.16 10.39 -12.50
CA ASN A 44 50.45 10.75 -11.28
C ASN A 44 51.14 11.97 -10.67
N PHE A 45 50.66 13.16 -11.04
CA PHE A 45 50.78 14.31 -10.16
C PHE A 45 49.97 14.00 -8.90
N PHE A 46 50.66 13.62 -7.82
CA PHE A 46 50.11 13.71 -6.49
C PHE A 46 49.82 15.20 -6.23
N TYR A 47 48.58 15.63 -6.46
CA TYR A 47 48.06 16.82 -5.82
C TYR A 47 47.94 16.49 -4.33
N GLN A 48 48.98 16.75 -3.55
CA GLN A 48 48.79 16.98 -2.13
C GLN A 48 47.89 18.22 -2.02
N GLN A 49 46.65 18.02 -1.56
CA GLN A 49 45.81 19.15 -1.19
C GLN A 49 46.55 19.92 -0.09
N PRO A 50 46.65 21.26 -0.17
CA PRO A 50 47.20 22.03 0.93
C PRO A 50 46.32 21.80 2.17
N ASP A 51 46.91 21.26 3.23
CA ASP A 51 46.27 21.17 4.54
C ASP A 51 46.09 22.59 5.06
N PHE A 52 44.89 23.15 4.87
CA PHE A 52 44.55 24.47 5.39
C PHE A 52 44.57 24.43 6.92
N PRO A 53 45.07 25.48 7.60
CA PRO A 53 44.99 25.57 9.05
C PRO A 53 43.53 25.61 9.49
N LYS A 54 43.20 24.89 10.57
CA LYS A 54 41.82 24.77 11.04
C LYS A 54 41.27 26.05 11.68
N ASP A 55 42.17 26.88 12.22
CA ASP A 55 41.88 28.14 12.87
C ASP A 55 43.10 29.08 12.84
N CYS A 56 42.94 30.28 13.39
CA CYS A 56 44.01 31.28 13.45
C CYS A 56 45.25 30.83 14.24
N LYS A 57 45.08 29.99 15.27
CA LYS A 57 46.20 29.49 16.07
C LYS A 57 47.07 28.57 15.21
N ASP A 58 46.43 27.66 14.49
CA ASP A 58 47.13 26.79 13.54
C ASP A 58 47.73 27.58 12.37
N ALA A 59 47.05 28.62 11.87
CA ALA A 59 47.54 29.45 10.76
C ALA A 59 48.84 30.18 11.11
N LEU A 60 48.92 30.76 12.32
CA LEU A 60 50.12 31.45 12.79
C LEU A 60 51.22 30.49 13.23
N ASN A 61 50.88 29.31 13.76
CA ASN A 61 51.88 28.27 14.07
C ASN A 61 52.55 27.72 12.80
N GLN A 62 51.80 27.62 11.69
CA GLN A 62 52.34 27.18 10.41
C GLN A 62 53.23 28.26 9.76
N CYS A 63 52.92 29.55 9.94
CA CYS A 63 53.63 30.67 9.33
C CYS A 63 54.52 31.44 10.34
N ALA A 64 55.64 30.85 10.75
CA ALA A 64 56.50 31.37 11.82
C ALA A 64 57.25 32.72 11.53
N GLU A 65 57.10 33.32 10.35
CA GLU A 65 57.84 34.54 9.97
C GLU A 65 57.03 35.85 10.08
N SER A 66 55.73 35.80 10.37
CA SER A 66 54.92 37.01 10.57
C SER A 66 54.07 36.91 11.83
N ASN A 67 54.64 37.27 12.98
CA ASN A 67 53.89 37.47 14.24
C ASN A 67 52.90 38.67 14.19
N SER A 68 52.56 39.17 12.99
CA SER A 68 51.66 40.29 12.79
C SER A 68 50.21 39.82 12.67
N SER A 69 49.29 40.54 13.31
CA SER A 69 47.85 40.37 13.09
C SER A 69 47.50 40.56 11.60
N GLY A 70 46.60 39.75 11.06
CA GLY A 70 46.29 39.77 9.62
C GLY A 70 45.11 38.89 9.23
N VAL A 71 44.79 38.88 7.94
CA VAL A 71 43.76 38.00 7.37
C VAL A 71 44.42 36.72 6.88
N HIS A 72 43.92 35.57 7.34
CA HIS A 72 44.41 34.24 6.95
C HIS A 72 43.26 33.38 6.45
N LEU A 73 43.57 32.48 5.52
CA LEU A 73 42.63 31.49 5.03
C LEU A 73 42.64 30.27 5.96
N ILE A 74 41.49 29.95 6.54
CA ILE A 74 41.32 28.83 7.48
C ILE A 74 40.23 27.88 6.98
N LYS A 75 40.33 26.61 7.38
CA LYS A 75 39.31 25.59 7.07
C LYS A 75 39.01 24.74 8.30
N PRO A 76 37.99 25.11 9.09
CA PRO A 76 37.54 24.31 10.22
C PRO A 76 37.14 22.89 9.81
N VAL A 77 37.29 21.93 10.71
CA VAL A 77 36.90 20.54 10.48
C VAL A 77 35.41 20.46 10.15
N GLY A 78 35.06 19.74 9.08
CA GLY A 78 33.68 19.61 8.61
C GLY A 78 33.17 20.77 7.76
N CYS A 79 33.93 21.87 7.61
CA CYS A 79 33.57 22.95 6.72
C CYS A 79 33.92 22.60 5.25
N LYS A 80 32.98 22.85 4.33
CA LYS A 80 33.10 22.47 2.91
C LYS A 80 34.26 23.20 2.23
N ASP A 81 34.28 24.53 2.38
CA ASP A 81 35.20 25.44 1.71
C ASP A 81 36.01 26.24 2.74
N ALA A 82 37.28 26.52 2.44
CA ALA A 82 38.11 27.40 3.28
C ALA A 82 37.63 28.85 3.17
N PHE A 83 37.81 29.65 4.23
CA PHE A 83 37.38 31.04 4.27
C PHE A 83 38.37 31.95 4.98
N GLU A 84 38.29 33.25 4.68
CA GLU A 84 39.16 34.26 5.28
C GLU A 84 38.69 34.62 6.69
N ALA A 85 39.62 34.65 7.64
CA ALA A 85 39.39 35.08 9.01
C ALA A 85 40.48 36.09 9.43
N TYR A 86 40.08 37.09 10.22
CA TYR A 86 41.05 38.00 10.82
C TYR A 86 41.63 37.38 12.08
N CYS A 87 42.93 37.11 12.06
CA CYS A 87 43.69 36.58 13.18
C CYS A 87 44.40 37.72 13.91
N LYS A 88 44.01 37.95 15.17
CA LYS A 88 44.63 38.95 16.04
C LYS A 88 45.65 38.25 16.94
N ASN A 89 46.90 38.70 16.89
CA ASN A 89 47.97 38.26 17.78
C ASN A 89 48.16 39.31 18.87
N GLU A 90 48.05 38.91 20.14
CA GLU A 90 48.36 39.78 21.29
C GLU A 90 49.71 39.37 21.91
N GLU A 91 50.43 40.33 22.50
CA GLU A 91 51.72 40.07 23.15
C GLU A 91 51.54 39.05 24.29
N GLY A 92 51.93 37.79 24.06
CA GLY A 92 51.72 36.70 25.03
C GLY A 92 51.48 35.29 24.49
N LEU A 93 51.50 35.08 23.16
CA LEU A 93 51.11 33.83 22.46
C LEU A 93 49.59 33.61 22.32
N ASP A 94 48.77 34.58 22.73
CA ASP A 94 47.32 34.52 22.57
C ASP A 94 46.92 34.94 21.16
N VAL A 95 46.33 34.00 20.43
CA VAL A 95 45.88 34.17 19.05
C VAL A 95 44.37 34.07 19.01
N TRP A 96 43.73 35.13 18.54
CA TRP A 96 42.27 35.24 18.49
C TRP A 96 41.76 35.21 17.06
N THR A 97 40.80 34.34 16.79
CA THR A 97 39.97 34.42 15.57
C THR A 97 38.87 35.45 15.83
N VAL A 98 38.93 36.59 15.14
CA VAL A 98 37.95 37.68 15.36
C VAL A 98 36.65 37.34 14.64
N ILE A 99 35.58 37.16 15.41
CA ILE A 99 34.25 36.78 14.88
C ILE A 99 33.32 37.98 14.63
N GLN A 100 33.58 39.09 15.34
CA GLN A 100 32.84 40.34 15.22
C GLN A 100 33.77 41.52 15.47
N ARG A 101 33.59 42.62 14.73
CA ARG A 101 34.20 43.92 15.05
C ARG A 101 33.20 45.06 14.82
N ARG A 102 33.13 45.99 15.78
CA ARG A 102 32.34 47.24 15.73
C ARG A 102 33.26 48.41 16.03
N LEU A 103 33.19 49.47 15.22
CA LEU A 103 34.08 50.64 15.29
C LEU A 103 33.25 51.93 15.17
N GLU A 104 32.96 52.36 13.94
CA GLU A 104 32.37 53.67 13.63
C GLU A 104 30.94 53.60 13.10
N GLY A 105 30.34 52.41 13.01
CA GLY A 105 28.98 52.22 12.48
C GLY A 105 28.89 52.31 10.95
N SER A 106 30.02 52.12 10.24
CA SER A 106 30.12 52.01 8.79
C SER A 106 29.22 50.92 8.17
N ILE A 107 28.86 49.90 8.95
CA ILE A 107 28.01 48.78 8.51
C ILE A 107 26.79 48.61 9.43
N SER A 108 25.60 48.53 8.83
CA SER A 108 24.37 48.20 9.56
C SER A 108 24.36 46.74 10.02
N PHE A 109 24.09 46.53 11.32
CA PHE A 109 23.83 45.22 11.94
C PHE A 109 22.33 44.89 12.08
N ASN A 110 21.44 45.81 11.71
CA ASN A 110 20.01 45.49 11.58
C ASN A 110 19.79 44.80 10.23
N ARG A 111 19.89 43.46 10.23
CA ARG A 111 19.97 42.62 9.04
C ARG A 111 19.12 41.36 9.19
N ASN A 112 18.89 40.66 8.07
CA ASN A 112 18.07 39.45 8.06
C ASN A 112 18.86 38.21 8.51
N TRP A 113 18.16 37.09 8.66
CA TRP A 113 18.76 35.80 9.05
C TRP A 113 19.88 35.34 8.12
N ALA A 114 19.66 35.44 6.80
CA ALA A 114 20.64 34.99 5.80
C ALA A 114 21.95 35.79 5.89
N ASP A 115 21.89 37.08 6.21
CA ASP A 115 23.07 37.91 6.44
C ASP A 115 23.87 37.41 7.67
N PHE A 116 23.21 37.14 8.80
CA PHE A 116 23.89 36.61 10.00
C PHE A 116 24.39 35.18 9.83
N LYS A 117 23.69 34.36 9.05
CA LYS A 117 24.11 33.00 8.65
C LYS A 117 25.42 33.05 7.84
N ASN A 118 25.44 33.82 6.74
CA ASN A 118 26.56 33.84 5.79
C ASN A 118 27.74 34.74 6.25
N GLY A 119 27.45 35.72 7.10
CA GLY A 119 28.38 36.79 7.47
C GLY A 119 28.29 38.00 6.54
N PHE A 120 28.76 39.14 7.02
CA PHE A 120 28.76 40.40 6.28
C PHE A 120 29.86 41.34 6.77
N GLY A 121 30.24 42.29 5.92
CA GLY A 121 31.23 43.32 6.23
C GLY A 121 32.62 43.01 5.68
N PHE A 122 33.63 43.72 6.21
CA PHE A 122 35.01 43.65 5.73
C PHE A 122 35.94 43.31 6.89
N LEU A 123 36.80 42.29 6.74
CA LEU A 123 37.70 41.83 7.81
C LEU A 123 38.69 42.91 8.30
N SER A 124 38.98 43.91 7.47
CA SER A 124 39.80 45.07 7.83
C SER A 124 39.05 46.13 8.64
N GLY A 125 37.72 46.07 8.72
CA GLY A 125 36.84 47.05 9.35
C GLY A 125 35.76 46.40 10.22
N GLU A 126 34.51 46.84 10.09
CA GLU A 126 33.38 46.22 10.79
C GLU A 126 32.88 44.98 10.05
N PHE A 127 32.58 43.91 10.77
CA PHE A 127 32.04 42.67 10.19
C PHE A 127 31.41 41.74 11.23
N TRP A 128 30.66 40.77 10.71
CA TRP A 128 30.22 39.53 11.38
C TRP A 128 30.67 38.33 10.53
N ILE A 129 31.34 37.34 11.14
CA ILE A 129 31.97 36.23 10.40
C ILE A 129 30.95 35.30 9.70
N GLY A 130 29.76 35.16 10.30
CA GLY A 130 28.69 34.27 9.85
C GLY A 130 28.48 33.08 10.78
N ASN A 131 27.23 32.77 11.14
CA ASN A 131 26.89 31.72 12.10
C ASN A 131 27.24 30.32 11.57
N ASP A 132 27.15 30.07 10.27
CA ASP A 132 27.59 28.79 9.68
C ASP A 132 29.07 28.57 9.94
N LYS A 133 29.90 29.58 9.67
CA LYS A 133 31.35 29.47 9.88
C LYS A 133 31.67 29.36 11.36
N LEU A 134 30.96 30.11 12.20
CA LEU A 134 31.14 30.11 13.64
C LEU A 134 30.73 28.77 14.29
N SER A 135 29.71 28.10 13.76
CA SER A 135 29.32 26.78 14.24
C SER A 135 30.41 25.77 13.93
N TYR A 136 30.94 25.70 12.70
CA TYR A 136 32.09 24.82 12.42
C TYR A 136 33.32 25.15 13.27
N LEU A 137 33.63 26.44 13.45
CA LEU A 137 34.75 26.89 14.28
C LEU A 137 34.63 26.45 15.73
N THR A 138 33.46 26.60 16.36
CA THR A 138 33.29 26.27 17.78
C THR A 138 33.00 24.80 18.04
N ASN A 139 32.70 24.01 17.00
CA ASN A 139 32.40 22.58 17.10
C ASN A 139 33.64 21.67 16.89
N GLN A 140 34.80 22.21 16.53
CA GLN A 140 36.02 21.42 16.31
C GLN A 140 36.95 21.31 17.54
N GLY A 141 36.63 21.99 18.64
CA GLY A 141 37.45 22.01 19.85
C GLY A 141 36.88 22.89 20.96
N LEU A 142 37.64 23.08 22.03
CA LEU A 142 37.29 24.03 23.09
C LEU A 142 37.78 25.43 22.71
N TYR A 143 36.85 26.36 22.57
CA TYR A 143 37.15 27.75 22.23
C TYR A 143 36.78 28.69 23.37
N GLU A 144 37.70 29.59 23.68
CA GLU A 144 37.44 30.73 24.55
C GLU A 144 36.81 31.87 23.75
N LEU A 145 35.69 32.41 24.24
CA LEU A 145 35.13 33.66 23.72
C LEU A 145 35.55 34.80 24.64
N ARG A 146 36.24 35.78 24.06
CA ARG A 146 36.56 37.06 24.70
C ARG A 146 35.83 38.20 24.01
N VAL A 147 35.24 39.10 24.80
CA VAL A 147 34.57 40.31 24.31
C VAL A 147 35.30 41.54 24.86
N ASP A 148 36.05 42.21 23.99
CA ASP A 148 36.71 43.47 24.30
C ASP A 148 35.77 44.67 24.06
N MET A 149 35.71 45.60 25.01
CA MET A 149 34.88 46.81 24.95
C MET A 149 35.72 48.05 25.28
N GLU A 150 35.57 49.10 24.47
CA GLU A 150 36.20 50.42 24.69
C GLU A 150 35.12 51.49 24.84
N LEU A 151 35.21 52.29 25.90
CA LEU A 151 34.31 53.39 26.19
C LEU A 151 34.79 54.67 25.51
N SER A 152 33.88 55.64 25.31
CA SER A 152 34.19 56.93 24.68
C SER A 152 35.24 57.78 25.40
N ASN A 153 35.57 57.44 26.65
CA ASN A 153 36.62 58.08 27.44
C ASN A 153 38.01 57.42 27.28
N GLY A 154 38.13 56.42 26.39
CA GLY A 154 39.36 55.66 26.14
C GLY A 154 39.63 54.54 27.16
N SER A 155 38.71 54.25 28.08
CA SER A 155 38.83 53.10 28.99
C SER A 155 38.41 51.81 28.29
N SER A 156 39.23 50.77 28.39
CA SER A 156 38.96 49.44 27.84
C SER A 156 38.80 48.37 28.94
N PHE A 157 37.87 47.43 28.74
CA PHE A 157 37.71 46.24 29.58
C PHE A 157 37.27 45.04 28.74
N TYR A 158 37.45 43.83 29.25
CA TYR A 158 37.05 42.60 28.57
C TYR A 158 36.36 41.61 29.51
N VAL A 159 35.60 40.69 28.93
CA VAL A 159 35.04 39.50 29.61
C VAL A 159 35.40 38.26 28.80
N SER A 160 35.68 37.13 29.45
CA SER A 160 35.99 35.85 28.80
C SER A 160 35.09 34.71 29.28
N TYR A 161 34.92 33.72 28.38
CA TYR A 161 34.10 32.53 28.54
C TYR A 161 34.89 31.33 28.00
N ASN A 162 35.20 30.34 28.83
CA ASN A 162 36.18 29.30 28.51
C ASN A 162 35.68 28.12 27.65
N SER A 163 34.38 28.09 27.33
CA SER A 163 33.75 26.98 26.59
C SER A 163 32.62 27.49 25.71
N PHE A 164 32.91 28.45 24.84
CA PHE A 164 31.92 29.04 23.96
C PHE A 164 31.60 28.12 22.78
N ARG A 165 30.31 27.79 22.61
CA ARG A 165 29.84 26.94 21.51
C ARG A 165 28.45 27.35 21.05
N ILE A 166 28.24 27.32 19.73
CA ILE A 166 26.92 27.44 19.11
C ILE A 166 26.55 26.17 18.34
N SER A 167 25.26 25.92 18.19
CA SER A 167 24.72 24.83 17.38
C SER A 167 24.76 25.17 15.89
N ASP A 168 24.37 24.21 15.04
CA ASP A 168 24.27 24.37 13.60
C ASP A 168 22.98 25.11 13.18
N GLU A 169 22.76 25.24 11.86
CA GLU A 169 21.57 25.88 11.30
C GLU A 169 20.26 25.18 11.70
N TRP A 170 20.27 23.84 11.77
CA TRP A 170 19.08 23.04 12.12
C TRP A 170 18.62 23.38 13.53
N SER A 171 19.57 23.58 14.44
CA SER A 171 19.35 23.97 15.82
C SER A 171 19.34 25.50 16.01
N GLN A 172 19.15 26.26 14.93
CA GLN A 172 19.02 27.72 14.92
C GLN A 172 20.20 28.50 15.53
N TYR A 173 21.42 27.96 15.48
CA TYR A 173 22.63 28.58 16.03
C TYR A 173 22.53 29.00 17.51
N ALA A 174 21.72 28.27 18.30
CA ALA A 174 21.59 28.48 19.72
C ALA A 174 22.96 28.38 20.42
N ILE A 175 23.19 29.19 21.44
CA ILE A 175 24.34 29.04 22.32
C ILE A 175 24.14 27.76 23.13
N VAL A 176 25.04 26.80 22.93
CA VAL A 176 25.00 25.48 23.57
C VAL A 176 25.84 25.48 24.85
N SER A 177 26.90 26.28 24.90
CA SER A 177 27.77 26.41 26.06
C SER A 177 28.44 27.78 26.10
N LEU A 178 28.62 28.32 27.31
CA LEU A 178 29.43 29.51 27.62
C LEU A 178 30.47 29.22 28.71
N GLY A 179 30.51 28.00 29.26
CA GLY A 179 31.35 27.69 30.43
C GLY A 179 31.02 28.53 31.67
N SER A 180 31.89 28.46 32.67
CA SER A 180 31.81 29.27 33.89
C SER A 180 32.81 30.44 33.85
N ASN A 181 32.42 31.57 34.45
CA ASN A 181 33.38 32.63 34.78
C ASN A 181 34.25 32.11 35.94
N ASP A 182 35.41 31.56 35.59
CA ASP A 182 36.47 31.05 36.47
C ASP A 182 36.10 29.88 37.43
N HIS A 183 36.89 28.81 37.30
CA HIS A 183 37.10 27.70 38.24
C HIS A 183 35.90 26.78 38.61
N ALA A 184 35.73 25.71 37.83
CA ALA A 184 35.40 24.38 38.38
C ALA A 184 35.72 23.29 37.33
N ASP A 185 36.66 22.41 37.65
CA ASP A 185 36.83 21.11 36.98
C ASP A 185 35.60 20.24 37.29
N ASP A 186 34.70 20.08 36.33
CA ASP A 186 33.81 18.92 36.26
C ASP A 186 33.98 18.26 34.88
N PRO A 187 34.16 16.93 34.80
CA PRO A 187 34.30 16.24 33.53
C PRO A 187 32.96 16.28 32.79
N VAL A 188 32.87 17.10 31.74
CA VAL A 188 31.70 17.15 30.86
C VAL A 188 31.58 15.82 30.09
N THR A 189 30.44 15.16 30.23
CA THR A 189 30.08 13.97 29.47
C THR A 189 29.62 14.39 28.07
N TYR A 190 30.40 14.05 27.04
CA TYR A 190 30.07 14.31 25.63
C TYR A 190 28.98 13.35 25.14
N CYS A 191 28.10 13.84 24.26
CA CYS A 191 27.26 12.96 23.46
C CYS A 191 28.03 12.45 22.22
N PRO A 192 27.96 11.14 21.92
CA PRO A 192 28.50 10.58 20.68
C PRO A 192 27.93 11.23 19.41
N LEU A 193 28.55 10.94 18.26
CA LEU A 193 28.14 11.45 16.95
C LEU A 193 26.65 11.17 16.69
N ASN A 194 25.94 12.15 16.11
CA ASN A 194 24.50 12.12 15.79
C ASN A 194 23.55 11.99 17.01
N MET A 195 24.06 12.25 18.21
CA MET A 195 23.26 12.36 19.43
C MET A 195 23.19 13.81 19.94
N ILE A 196 22.04 14.20 20.47
CA ILE A 196 21.78 15.47 21.14
C ILE A 196 21.48 15.22 22.61
N TYR A 197 21.77 16.19 23.46
CA TYR A 197 21.41 16.12 24.88
C TYR A 197 19.92 16.47 25.03
N GLY A 198 19.15 15.62 25.71
CA GLY A 198 17.72 15.82 25.88
C GLY A 198 17.09 14.89 26.90
N MET A 199 15.78 15.05 27.12
CA MET A 199 15.02 14.19 28.03
C MET A 199 14.96 12.76 27.48
N CYS A 200 15.11 11.76 28.37
CA CYS A 200 14.94 10.34 28.04
C CYS A 200 13.58 10.11 27.37
N THR A 201 13.60 9.75 26.08
CA THR A 201 12.41 9.42 25.27
C THR A 201 12.65 8.12 24.51
N CYS A 202 11.59 7.38 24.18
CA CYS A 202 11.73 6.17 23.38
C CYS A 202 12.23 6.57 21.98
N GLN A 203 13.32 5.93 21.53
CA GLN A 203 13.95 6.27 20.27
C GLN A 203 13.74 5.18 19.23
N PRO A 204 13.47 5.54 17.96
CA PRO A 204 13.37 4.58 16.89
C PRO A 204 14.75 3.95 16.62
N SER A 205 14.74 2.66 16.28
CA SER A 205 15.96 1.88 15.99
C SER A 205 15.94 1.34 14.58
N CYS A 206 17.09 0.90 14.05
CA CYS A 206 17.12 0.24 12.74
C CYS A 206 16.24 -1.01 12.68
N SER A 207 16.05 -1.71 13.81
CA SER A 207 15.22 -2.93 13.88
C SER A 207 13.74 -2.62 14.05
N ASN A 208 13.40 -1.49 14.69
CA ASN A 208 12.03 -0.98 14.78
C ASN A 208 11.99 0.55 14.58
N PRO A 209 11.93 1.02 13.32
CA PRO A 209 11.96 2.45 12.98
C PRO A 209 10.65 3.18 13.31
N ASN A 210 9.56 2.43 13.53
CA ASN A 210 8.24 2.98 13.88
C ASN A 210 7.94 2.90 15.39
N ASP A 211 8.88 2.39 16.19
CA ASP A 211 8.68 2.27 17.63
C ASP A 211 8.82 3.61 18.34
N THR A 212 7.74 4.06 18.95
CA THR A 212 7.74 5.18 19.89
C THR A 212 7.51 4.74 21.33
N ASN A 213 7.35 3.44 21.61
CA ASN A 213 6.77 2.95 22.87
C ASN A 213 7.55 1.81 23.57
N SER A 214 8.37 1.04 22.87
CA SER A 214 9.13 -0.08 23.46
C SER A 214 10.45 0.41 24.07
N CYS A 215 10.31 1.16 25.16
CA CYS A 215 11.41 1.71 25.94
C CYS A 215 12.10 0.65 26.83
N ILE A 216 13.41 0.81 27.07
CA ILE A 216 14.09 0.21 28.22
C ILE A 216 13.43 0.76 29.49
N SER A 217 13.05 -0.11 30.41
CA SER A 217 12.23 0.15 31.60
C SER A 217 12.90 1.00 32.70
N SER A 218 13.77 1.96 32.36
CA SER A 218 14.55 2.75 33.32
C SER A 218 14.73 4.22 32.93
N CYS A 219 13.76 4.85 32.25
CA CYS A 219 13.73 6.31 32.10
C CYS A 219 13.07 6.94 33.35
N GLU A 220 13.81 7.11 34.43
CA GLU A 220 13.42 8.03 35.52
C GLU A 220 14.14 9.37 35.30
N GLU A 221 13.37 10.39 34.89
CA GLU A 221 13.67 11.84 34.89
C GLU A 221 15.14 12.28 34.79
N THR A 222 15.88 11.79 33.81
CA THR A 222 17.30 12.15 33.60
C THR A 222 17.54 12.63 32.16
N GLU A 223 18.34 13.70 32.03
CA GLU A 223 18.81 14.21 30.74
C GLU A 223 19.97 13.31 30.25
N ILE A 224 19.80 12.74 29.06
CA ILE A 224 20.74 11.80 28.44
C ILE A 224 21.00 12.17 26.98
N CYS A 225 22.00 11.54 26.37
CA CYS A 225 22.23 11.63 24.93
C CYS A 225 21.20 10.78 24.20
N ILE A 226 20.43 11.41 23.30
CA ILE A 226 19.41 10.79 22.46
C ILE A 226 19.76 11.04 20.98
N CYS A 227 19.47 10.11 20.08
CA CYS A 227 19.57 10.32 18.63
C CYS A 227 18.83 11.58 18.21
N ALA A 228 19.46 12.39 17.35
CA ALA A 228 18.83 13.52 16.71
C ALA A 228 17.64 13.06 15.83
N GLU A 229 16.70 13.98 15.58
CA GLU A 229 15.54 13.70 14.72
C GLU A 229 16.00 13.22 13.32
N GLY A 230 15.40 12.14 12.83
CA GLY A 230 15.75 11.51 11.55
C GLY A 230 16.88 10.48 11.61
N PHE A 231 17.51 10.25 12.78
CA PHE A 231 18.49 9.18 12.99
C PHE A 231 17.88 7.99 13.72
N LEU A 232 18.41 6.80 13.47
CA LEU A 232 17.98 5.53 14.05
C LEU A 232 19.08 4.94 14.92
N GLN A 233 18.69 4.36 16.05
CA GLN A 233 19.64 3.68 16.93
C GLN A 233 20.10 2.34 16.33
N LYS A 234 21.42 2.10 16.31
CA LYS A 234 22.05 0.84 15.89
C LYS A 234 23.27 0.54 16.76
N GLY A 235 23.16 -0.46 17.63
CA GLY A 235 24.29 -0.90 18.46
C GLY A 235 24.83 0.16 19.45
N GLY A 236 24.01 1.13 19.84
CA GLY A 236 24.40 2.24 20.73
C GLY A 236 24.86 3.51 20.02
N GLU A 237 24.99 3.50 18.70
CA GLU A 237 25.24 4.66 17.86
C GLU A 237 23.96 5.12 17.14
N CYS A 238 23.93 6.37 16.72
CA CYS A 238 22.82 6.93 15.93
C CYS A 238 23.27 7.07 14.48
N VAL A 239 22.58 6.38 13.57
CA VAL A 239 22.93 6.30 12.16
C VAL A 239 21.78 6.81 11.29
N PRO A 240 22.07 7.39 10.12
CA PRO A 240 21.02 7.77 9.18
C PRO A 240 20.29 6.52 8.61
N PRO A 241 19.05 6.64 8.12
CA PRO A 241 18.23 5.50 7.68
C PRO A 241 18.89 4.63 6.60
N ASN A 242 19.68 5.23 5.71
CA ASN A 242 20.42 4.55 4.65
C ASN A 242 21.58 3.66 5.15
N GLU A 243 21.97 3.77 6.41
CA GLU A 243 22.96 2.91 7.06
C GLU A 243 22.32 1.74 7.83
N CYS A 244 20.99 1.68 7.89
CA CYS A 244 20.27 0.51 8.36
C CYS A 244 20.21 -0.57 7.26
N GLY A 245 20.31 -1.84 7.65
CA GLY A 245 20.41 -2.94 6.69
C GLY A 245 19.13 -3.21 5.87
N CYS A 246 17.97 -2.73 6.34
CA CYS A 246 16.66 -2.88 5.68
C CYS A 246 16.14 -1.58 5.05
N TYR A 247 17.05 -0.72 4.58
CA TYR A 247 16.70 0.53 3.91
C TYR A 247 16.24 0.33 2.46
N VAL A 248 15.07 0.88 2.12
CA VAL A 248 14.53 0.92 0.76
C VAL A 248 14.64 2.34 0.20
N ALA A 249 15.54 2.51 -0.78
CA ALA A 249 15.83 3.82 -1.37
C ALA A 249 14.63 4.47 -2.08
N GLU A 250 13.72 3.66 -2.66
CA GLU A 250 12.55 4.16 -3.41
C GLU A 250 11.57 4.98 -2.56
N ILE A 251 11.43 4.60 -1.29
CA ILE A 251 10.54 5.27 -0.32
C ILE A 251 11.31 6.05 0.74
N ASN A 252 12.65 5.97 0.74
CA ASN A 252 13.53 6.55 1.74
C ASN A 252 13.16 6.14 3.18
N GLN A 253 12.87 4.86 3.39
CA GLN A 253 12.46 4.31 4.69
C GLN A 253 13.14 2.98 4.99
N VAL A 254 13.17 2.60 6.27
CA VAL A 254 13.66 1.31 6.74
C VAL A 254 12.47 0.42 7.07
N ILE A 255 12.46 -0.80 6.53
CA ILE A 255 11.42 -1.79 6.86
C ILE A 255 11.77 -2.40 8.23
N PRO A 256 10.84 -2.45 9.20
CA PRO A 256 11.06 -3.12 10.48
C PRO A 256 11.43 -4.60 10.30
N ASN A 257 12.22 -5.13 11.23
CA ASN A 257 12.66 -6.53 11.14
C ASN A 257 11.47 -7.49 11.28
N GLY A 258 11.29 -8.38 10.28
CA GLY A 258 10.15 -9.30 10.17
C GLY A 258 9.00 -8.77 9.33
N GLU A 259 9.04 -7.51 8.90
CA GLU A 259 8.03 -6.93 8.01
C GLU A 259 8.43 -6.97 6.54
N SER A 260 7.46 -6.65 5.69
CA SER A 260 7.61 -6.61 4.24
C SER A 260 6.94 -5.38 3.65
N TYR A 261 7.50 -4.86 2.56
CA TYR A 261 6.97 -3.74 1.81
C TYR A 261 6.87 -4.11 0.33
N VAL A 262 5.68 -3.91 -0.25
CA VAL A 262 5.45 -4.08 -1.69
C VAL A 262 5.45 -2.71 -2.35
N ASN A 263 6.18 -2.57 -3.45
CA ASN A 263 6.26 -1.32 -4.20
C ASN A 263 4.90 -0.95 -4.85
N ASN A 264 4.76 0.30 -5.29
CA ASN A 264 3.48 0.82 -5.80
C ASN A 264 2.90 0.02 -6.97
N ASP A 265 3.78 -0.54 -7.81
CA ASP A 265 3.40 -1.29 -9.00
C ASP A 265 3.22 -2.81 -8.74
N CYS A 266 3.42 -3.28 -7.50
CA CYS A 266 3.41 -4.69 -7.12
C CYS A 266 4.28 -5.57 -8.03
N THR A 267 5.49 -5.10 -8.32
CA THR A 267 6.51 -5.82 -9.10
C THR A 267 7.67 -6.32 -8.26
N VAL A 268 7.83 -5.79 -7.05
CA VAL A 268 8.87 -6.18 -6.11
C VAL A 268 8.30 -6.23 -4.69
N ASN A 269 8.60 -7.32 -3.99
CA ASN A 269 8.35 -7.44 -2.56
C ASN A 269 9.68 -7.39 -1.80
N TYR A 270 9.83 -6.41 -0.91
CA TYR A 270 10.97 -6.25 -0.04
C TYR A 270 10.67 -6.88 1.31
N THR A 271 11.50 -7.81 1.78
CA THR A 271 11.36 -8.44 3.10
C THR A 271 12.59 -8.15 3.95
N CYS A 272 12.38 -7.73 5.19
CA CYS A 272 13.47 -7.51 6.13
C CYS A 272 13.56 -8.71 7.09
N HIS A 273 14.70 -9.41 7.09
CA HIS A 273 14.93 -10.51 8.03
C HIS A 273 16.36 -10.51 8.54
N ASN A 274 16.53 -10.46 9.86
CA ASN A 274 17.81 -10.32 10.56
C ASN A 274 18.62 -9.11 10.05
N ASP A 275 17.97 -7.94 9.98
CA ASP A 275 18.56 -6.68 9.48
C ASP A 275 19.16 -6.79 8.06
N ARG A 276 18.65 -7.71 7.23
CA ARG A 276 19.00 -7.84 5.81
C ARG A 276 17.78 -7.65 4.94
N LEU A 277 17.89 -6.73 3.98
CA LEU A 277 16.90 -6.54 2.94
C LEU A 277 17.02 -7.64 1.88
N ASN A 278 15.97 -8.43 1.72
CA ASN A 278 15.79 -9.29 0.55
C ASN A 278 14.77 -8.65 -0.37
N SER A 279 15.02 -8.69 -1.67
CA SER A 279 14.08 -8.22 -2.70
C SER A 279 13.68 -9.39 -3.57
N ASP A 280 12.38 -9.60 -3.72
CA ASP A 280 11.80 -10.55 -4.64
C ASP A 280 11.20 -9.81 -5.83
N SER A 281 11.94 -9.79 -6.94
CA SER A 281 11.51 -9.19 -8.20
C SER A 281 10.62 -10.11 -9.04
N SER A 282 10.27 -11.30 -8.55
CA SER A 282 9.31 -12.20 -9.18
C SER A 282 7.88 -11.98 -8.70
N TYR A 283 7.71 -11.15 -7.67
CA TYR A 283 6.42 -10.78 -7.11
C TYR A 283 5.50 -10.21 -8.18
N THR A 284 4.36 -10.86 -8.39
CA THR A 284 3.33 -10.42 -9.32
C THR A 284 1.97 -10.88 -8.84
N CYS A 285 0.98 -10.00 -8.92
CA CYS A 285 -0.38 -10.38 -8.55
C CYS A 285 -0.93 -11.46 -9.49
N ASN A 286 -1.73 -12.35 -8.93
CA ASN A 286 -2.53 -13.28 -9.71
C ASN A 286 -3.44 -12.52 -10.68
N ARG A 287 -3.82 -13.13 -11.81
CA ARG A 287 -4.84 -12.56 -12.72
C ARG A 287 -6.18 -12.24 -12.02
N ASN A 288 -6.46 -12.95 -10.92
CA ASN A 288 -7.64 -12.79 -10.08
C ASN A 288 -7.34 -12.02 -8.79
N ALA A 289 -6.32 -11.17 -8.78
CA ALA A 289 -5.97 -10.29 -7.67
C ALA A 289 -5.74 -8.86 -8.15
N GLN A 290 -5.77 -7.92 -7.21
CA GLN A 290 -5.47 -6.52 -7.43
C GLN A 290 -4.41 -6.02 -6.45
N CYS A 291 -3.50 -5.19 -6.95
CA CYS A 291 -2.52 -4.47 -6.14
C CYS A 291 -3.20 -3.26 -5.48
N ILE A 292 -3.62 -3.40 -4.23
CA ILE A 292 -4.33 -2.35 -3.49
C ILE A 292 -3.81 -2.24 -2.05
N VAL A 293 -4.22 -1.19 -1.35
CA VAL A 293 -3.93 -1.01 0.07
C VAL A 293 -5.19 -1.34 0.88
N LYS A 294 -5.11 -2.31 1.80
CA LYS A 294 -6.16 -2.54 2.82
C LYS A 294 -5.54 -2.37 4.19
N GLU A 295 -6.20 -1.61 5.06
CA GLU A 295 -5.74 -1.36 6.45
C GLU A 295 -4.29 -0.84 6.52
N GLY A 296 -3.87 -0.03 5.55
CA GLY A 296 -2.51 0.54 5.49
C GLY A 296 -1.44 -0.36 4.85
N VAL A 297 -1.75 -1.63 4.53
CA VAL A 297 -0.80 -2.57 3.91
C VAL A 297 -1.05 -2.68 2.41
N ARG A 298 -0.03 -2.39 1.59
CA ARG A 298 -0.05 -2.65 0.15
C ARG A 298 0.39 -4.08 -0.13
N GLN A 299 -0.42 -4.83 -0.86
CA GLN A 299 -0.08 -6.16 -1.38
C GLN A 299 -1.08 -6.55 -2.47
N CYS A 300 -0.85 -7.69 -3.10
CA CYS A 300 -1.86 -8.34 -3.93
C CYS A 300 -2.99 -8.87 -3.04
N TYR A 301 -4.22 -8.45 -3.32
CA TYR A 301 -5.40 -8.99 -2.67
C TYR A 301 -6.26 -9.69 -3.71
N CYS A 302 -6.68 -10.92 -3.43
CA CYS A 302 -7.60 -11.64 -4.31
C CYS A 302 -8.89 -10.85 -4.53
N ASN A 303 -9.38 -10.89 -5.76
CA ASN A 303 -10.66 -10.31 -6.16
C ASN A 303 -11.80 -10.98 -5.38
N GLU A 304 -12.95 -10.32 -5.32
CA GLU A 304 -14.15 -10.88 -4.71
C GLU A 304 -14.49 -12.26 -5.29
N GLY A 305 -14.85 -13.21 -4.42
CA GLY A 305 -15.08 -14.61 -4.79
C GLY A 305 -13.81 -15.47 -4.85
N TYR A 306 -12.62 -14.91 -4.57
CA TYR A 306 -11.36 -15.64 -4.49
C TYR A 306 -10.69 -15.45 -3.11
N LYS A 307 -9.93 -16.46 -2.69
CA LYS A 307 -9.13 -16.51 -1.46
C LYS A 307 -7.71 -17.00 -1.75
N GLY A 308 -6.76 -16.50 -0.97
CA GLY A 308 -5.34 -16.84 -1.05
C GLY A 308 -4.48 -15.66 -0.61
N ASP A 309 -3.19 -15.72 -0.95
CA ASP A 309 -2.16 -14.73 -0.60
C ASP A 309 -2.05 -13.59 -1.65
N GLY A 310 -2.88 -13.61 -2.69
CA GLY A 310 -2.90 -12.60 -3.75
C GLY A 310 -1.95 -12.88 -4.92
N GLU A 311 -0.87 -13.62 -4.69
CA GLU A 311 -0.04 -14.21 -5.75
C GLU A 311 -0.70 -15.49 -6.28
N THR A 312 -1.32 -16.23 -5.38
CA THR A 312 -2.20 -17.37 -5.64
C THR A 312 -3.61 -17.04 -5.17
N CYS A 313 -4.57 -17.10 -6.09
CA CYS A 313 -5.98 -16.88 -5.79
C CYS A 313 -6.78 -18.08 -6.26
N SER A 314 -7.41 -18.76 -5.32
CA SER A 314 -8.32 -19.86 -5.53
C SER A 314 -9.76 -19.40 -5.25
N PRO A 315 -10.78 -19.95 -5.91
CA PRO A 315 -12.16 -19.59 -5.60
C PRO A 315 -12.50 -19.83 -4.12
N SER A 316 -13.24 -18.91 -3.52
CA SER A 316 -13.51 -18.94 -2.08
C SER A 316 -14.54 -20.00 -1.70
N TYR A 317 -15.58 -20.18 -2.52
CA TYR A 317 -16.74 -21.03 -2.25
C TYR A 317 -17.16 -21.83 -3.48
N THR A 318 -17.57 -23.10 -3.30
CA THR A 318 -18.09 -23.93 -4.41
C THR A 318 -19.61 -23.86 -4.56
N ASP A 319 -20.29 -23.35 -3.54
CA ASP A 319 -21.73 -23.11 -3.46
C ASP A 319 -22.05 -22.14 -2.30
N CYS A 320 -23.32 -21.76 -2.13
CA CYS A 320 -23.75 -20.89 -1.01
C CYS A 320 -23.57 -21.53 0.37
N TYR A 321 -23.50 -22.86 0.46
CA TYR A 321 -23.34 -23.54 1.74
C TYR A 321 -21.91 -23.41 2.25
N ASP A 322 -20.91 -23.52 1.37
CA ASP A 322 -19.52 -23.25 1.70
C ASP A 322 -19.34 -21.79 2.19
N ALA A 323 -20.03 -20.82 1.56
CA ALA A 323 -20.04 -19.43 2.02
C ALA A 323 -20.69 -19.29 3.42
N TYR A 324 -21.81 -19.97 3.64
CA TYR A 324 -22.48 -20.01 4.94
C TYR A 324 -21.60 -20.61 6.04
N GLN A 325 -20.90 -21.72 5.76
CA GLN A 325 -19.96 -22.34 6.71
C GLN A 325 -18.72 -21.47 6.99
N ALA A 326 -18.36 -20.57 6.07
CA ALA A 326 -17.32 -19.56 6.28
C ALA A 326 -17.78 -18.36 7.13
N GLY A 327 -19.03 -18.37 7.63
CA GLY A 327 -19.57 -17.35 8.52
C GLY A 327 -20.38 -16.24 7.84
N HIS A 328 -20.66 -16.36 6.54
CA HIS A 328 -21.52 -15.41 5.84
C HIS A 328 -23.00 -15.76 6.05
N THR A 329 -23.72 -14.93 6.82
CA THR A 329 -25.11 -15.20 7.23
C THR A 329 -26.16 -14.30 6.58
N GLU A 330 -25.75 -13.36 5.73
CA GLU A 330 -26.66 -12.42 5.06
C GLU A 330 -27.19 -12.98 3.74
N ASP A 331 -28.47 -12.77 3.45
CA ASP A 331 -29.03 -13.10 2.13
C ASP A 331 -28.47 -12.15 1.07
N GLY A 332 -28.17 -12.65 -0.13
CA GLY A 332 -27.62 -11.79 -1.17
C GLY A 332 -27.06 -12.55 -2.36
N VAL A 333 -26.35 -11.82 -3.22
CA VAL A 333 -25.66 -12.39 -4.38
C VAL A 333 -24.22 -12.70 -3.98
N TYR A 334 -23.77 -13.93 -4.24
CA TYR A 334 -22.41 -14.39 -3.97
C TYR A 334 -21.77 -14.95 -5.23
N THR A 335 -20.45 -14.79 -5.36
CA THR A 335 -19.66 -15.42 -6.41
C THR A 335 -19.16 -16.79 -5.97
N ILE A 336 -19.43 -17.82 -6.78
CA ILE A 336 -19.03 -19.21 -6.52
C ILE A 336 -18.28 -19.82 -7.72
N LEU A 337 -17.49 -20.86 -7.46
CA LEU A 337 -16.95 -21.75 -8.49
C LEU A 337 -17.21 -23.22 -8.13
N PRO A 338 -18.25 -23.84 -8.69
CA PRO A 338 -18.50 -25.27 -8.51
C PRO A 338 -17.32 -26.14 -8.98
N SER A 339 -17.12 -27.27 -8.30
CA SER A 339 -16.06 -28.22 -8.64
C SER A 339 -16.28 -28.78 -10.05
N GLY A 340 -15.23 -28.74 -10.87
CA GLY A 340 -15.27 -29.23 -12.26
C GLY A 340 -15.87 -28.25 -13.27
N TRP A 341 -16.40 -27.09 -12.85
CA TRP A 341 -16.88 -26.06 -13.77
C TRP A 341 -15.73 -25.55 -14.68
N PRO A 342 -15.87 -25.60 -16.01
CA PRO A 342 -14.80 -25.24 -16.93
C PRO A 342 -14.69 -23.73 -17.20
N GLY A 343 -15.66 -22.93 -16.76
CA GLY A 343 -15.70 -21.48 -16.97
C GLY A 343 -15.12 -20.68 -15.81
N SER A 344 -15.26 -19.35 -15.90
CA SER A 344 -14.98 -18.43 -14.78
C SER A 344 -16.02 -18.58 -13.66
N PRO A 345 -15.71 -18.18 -12.41
CA PRO A 345 -16.70 -18.08 -11.34
C PRO A 345 -17.91 -17.25 -11.78
N PHE A 346 -19.07 -17.57 -11.21
CA PHE A 346 -20.32 -16.92 -11.55
C PHE A 346 -21.12 -16.59 -10.28
N ASN A 347 -22.05 -15.65 -10.43
CA ASN A 347 -22.88 -15.17 -9.35
C ASN A 347 -24.11 -16.06 -9.15
N VAL A 348 -24.52 -16.23 -7.91
CA VAL A 348 -25.74 -16.94 -7.49
C VAL A 348 -26.46 -16.15 -6.40
N SER A 349 -27.78 -16.29 -6.33
CA SER A 349 -28.54 -15.81 -5.18
C SER A 349 -28.46 -16.85 -4.05
N CYS A 350 -27.96 -16.42 -2.89
CA CYS A 350 -27.86 -17.22 -1.68
C CYS A 350 -28.90 -16.80 -0.65
N VAL A 351 -29.60 -17.79 -0.09
CA VAL A 351 -30.48 -17.62 1.07
C VAL A 351 -29.80 -18.25 2.29
N MET A 352 -29.31 -17.39 3.17
CA MET A 352 -28.57 -17.68 4.39
C MET A 352 -29.44 -17.58 5.66
N SER A 353 -30.52 -16.81 5.62
CA SER A 353 -31.32 -16.43 6.80
C SER A 353 -32.35 -17.47 7.26
N THR A 354 -32.85 -18.31 6.35
CA THR A 354 -34.00 -19.21 6.62
C THR A 354 -33.69 -20.67 6.36
N ASN A 355 -34.49 -21.56 6.98
CA ASN A 355 -34.44 -23.01 6.76
C ASN A 355 -33.03 -23.62 6.90
N GLY A 356 -32.25 -23.12 7.87
CA GLY A 356 -30.88 -23.58 8.15
C GLY A 356 -29.78 -22.97 7.28
N GLY A 357 -30.10 -22.01 6.39
CA GLY A 357 -29.14 -21.21 5.63
C GLY A 357 -28.35 -21.96 4.54
N GLY A 358 -27.51 -21.24 3.80
CA GLY A 358 -26.61 -21.80 2.79
C GLY A 358 -27.29 -22.34 1.53
N TRP A 359 -28.47 -21.84 1.19
CA TRP A 359 -29.21 -22.30 0.01
C TRP A 359 -28.80 -21.55 -1.25
N THR A 360 -28.51 -22.27 -2.33
CA THR A 360 -28.26 -21.72 -3.67
C THR A 360 -29.55 -21.72 -4.47
N VAL A 361 -30.09 -20.54 -4.78
CA VAL A 361 -31.33 -20.40 -5.56
C VAL A 361 -31.00 -20.50 -7.05
N PHE A 362 -31.71 -21.37 -7.76
CA PHE A 362 -31.52 -21.55 -9.22
C PHE A 362 -32.75 -21.16 -10.04
N GLN A 363 -33.90 -20.97 -9.40
CA GLN A 363 -35.11 -20.43 -10.02
C GLN A 363 -35.85 -19.56 -9.01
N ARG A 364 -36.34 -18.40 -9.46
CA ARG A 364 -37.25 -17.54 -8.70
C ARG A 364 -38.29 -16.93 -9.62
N ARG A 365 -39.54 -16.90 -9.16
CA ARG A 365 -40.70 -16.22 -9.75
C ARG A 365 -41.37 -15.40 -8.65
N THR A 366 -41.47 -14.11 -8.84
CA THR A 366 -41.99 -13.09 -7.90
C THR A 366 -42.92 -12.08 -8.57
N ASP A 367 -42.63 -11.63 -9.79
CA ASP A 367 -43.30 -10.46 -10.38
C ASP A 367 -43.81 -10.67 -11.81
N GLY A 368 -43.36 -11.71 -12.51
CA GLY A 368 -43.75 -12.00 -13.89
C GLY A 368 -43.19 -11.04 -14.93
N VAL A 369 -42.20 -10.21 -14.59
CA VAL A 369 -41.56 -9.27 -15.52
C VAL A 369 -40.67 -9.99 -16.52
N THR A 370 -39.93 -11.02 -16.07
CA THR A 370 -39.08 -11.83 -16.95
C THR A 370 -39.92 -12.89 -17.66
N ASP A 371 -39.88 -12.88 -18.99
CA ASP A 371 -40.47 -13.95 -19.81
C ASP A 371 -39.69 -15.26 -19.66
N PHE A 372 -40.38 -16.36 -19.34
CA PHE A 372 -39.83 -17.71 -19.20
C PHE A 372 -40.10 -18.60 -20.42
N TYR A 373 -40.87 -18.13 -21.42
CA TYR A 373 -41.04 -18.83 -22.68
C TYR A 373 -39.81 -18.62 -23.59
N ARG A 374 -38.68 -19.24 -23.20
CA ARG A 374 -37.36 -19.04 -23.81
C ARG A 374 -36.83 -20.31 -24.47
N ASN A 375 -35.84 -20.10 -25.35
CA ASN A 375 -35.21 -21.18 -26.12
C ASN A 375 -34.19 -21.99 -25.30
N TRP A 376 -33.68 -23.07 -25.88
CA TRP A 376 -32.68 -23.96 -25.27
C TRP A 376 -31.44 -23.21 -24.81
N ALA A 377 -30.91 -22.32 -25.67
CA ALA A 377 -29.70 -21.56 -25.37
C ALA A 377 -29.88 -20.66 -24.13
N SER A 378 -31.02 -19.98 -23.99
CA SER A 378 -31.34 -19.19 -22.81
C SER A 378 -31.41 -20.05 -21.55
N TYR A 379 -32.10 -21.18 -21.59
CA TYR A 379 -32.18 -22.08 -20.44
C TYR A 379 -30.85 -22.74 -20.10
N ARG A 380 -29.99 -22.97 -21.08
CA ARG A 380 -28.63 -23.48 -20.88
C ARG A 380 -27.75 -22.51 -20.10
N TYR A 381 -27.74 -21.24 -20.50
CA TYR A 381 -26.83 -20.23 -19.94
C TYR A 381 -27.41 -19.42 -18.78
N GLY A 382 -28.72 -19.43 -18.61
CA GLY A 382 -29.45 -18.64 -17.62
C GLY A 382 -29.96 -17.32 -18.17
N PHE A 383 -30.95 -16.74 -17.48
CA PHE A 383 -31.57 -15.46 -17.81
C PHE A 383 -32.31 -14.85 -16.61
N GLY A 384 -32.66 -13.57 -16.70
CA GLY A 384 -33.39 -12.83 -15.67
C GLY A 384 -32.48 -12.02 -14.75
N SER A 385 -33.00 -11.63 -13.57
CA SER A 385 -32.29 -10.83 -12.57
C SER A 385 -32.42 -11.44 -11.18
N PHE A 386 -31.35 -11.42 -10.38
CA PHE A 386 -31.39 -11.88 -8.99
C PHE A 386 -32.28 -11.02 -8.08
N ASP A 387 -32.61 -9.79 -8.50
CA ASP A 387 -33.55 -8.90 -7.80
C ASP A 387 -35.03 -9.23 -8.04
N GLY A 388 -35.33 -10.18 -8.95
CA GLY A 388 -36.69 -10.58 -9.29
C GLY A 388 -36.72 -11.98 -9.91
N ASP A 389 -37.34 -12.09 -11.08
CA ASP A 389 -37.53 -13.36 -11.78
C ASP A 389 -36.28 -13.80 -12.55
N PHE A 390 -35.79 -15.03 -12.29
CA PHE A 390 -34.62 -15.59 -12.99
C PHE A 390 -34.56 -17.12 -13.04
N TRP A 391 -33.76 -17.61 -13.99
CA TRP A 391 -33.30 -18.99 -14.11
C TRP A 391 -31.76 -18.99 -14.19
N LEU A 392 -31.09 -19.72 -13.30
CA LEU A 392 -29.63 -19.69 -13.18
C LEU A 392 -28.90 -20.24 -14.42
N GLY A 393 -29.51 -21.20 -15.10
CA GLY A 393 -28.92 -21.90 -16.25
C GLY A 393 -28.67 -23.37 -15.96
N ASN A 394 -29.02 -24.22 -16.94
CA ASN A 394 -28.94 -25.67 -16.81
C ASN A 394 -27.49 -26.17 -16.74
N GLU A 395 -26.56 -25.48 -17.41
CA GLU A 395 -25.15 -25.85 -17.35
C GLU A 395 -24.60 -25.62 -15.94
N GLN A 396 -24.89 -24.47 -15.34
CA GLN A 396 -24.50 -24.14 -13.97
C GLN A 396 -25.14 -25.11 -12.97
N LEU A 397 -26.43 -25.40 -13.13
CA LEU A 397 -27.17 -26.34 -12.28
C LEU A 397 -26.62 -27.77 -12.37
N HIS A 398 -26.19 -28.21 -13.56
CA HIS A 398 -25.52 -29.50 -13.74
C HIS A 398 -24.27 -29.59 -12.86
N TYR A 399 -23.33 -28.64 -13.01
CA TYR A 399 -22.07 -28.66 -12.24
C TYR A 399 -22.30 -28.51 -10.74
N LEU A 400 -23.30 -27.72 -10.33
CA LEU A 400 -23.70 -27.61 -8.93
C LEU A 400 -24.23 -28.94 -8.38
N THR A 401 -25.05 -29.68 -9.12
CA THR A 401 -25.71 -30.89 -8.59
C THR A 401 -24.89 -32.17 -8.71
N ILE A 402 -23.77 -32.16 -9.44
CA ILE A 402 -22.87 -33.33 -9.54
C ILE A 402 -21.65 -33.26 -8.62
N GLN A 403 -21.32 -32.11 -8.04
CA GLN A 403 -20.10 -31.97 -7.22
C GLN A 403 -20.21 -32.62 -5.84
N LYS A 404 -21.42 -32.68 -5.27
CA LYS A 404 -21.77 -33.30 -3.97
C LYS A 404 -23.20 -33.85 -4.07
N ASN A 405 -23.73 -34.47 -3.01
CA ASN A 405 -25.16 -34.76 -2.93
C ASN A 405 -25.91 -33.48 -2.50
N TYR A 406 -26.85 -33.01 -3.33
CA TYR A 406 -27.65 -31.81 -3.04
C TYR A 406 -29.10 -32.17 -2.80
N LYS A 407 -29.68 -31.65 -1.73
CA LYS A 407 -31.14 -31.62 -1.54
C LYS A 407 -31.75 -30.45 -2.30
N LEU A 408 -32.98 -30.64 -2.77
CA LEU A 408 -33.80 -29.61 -3.41
C LEU A 408 -34.90 -29.18 -2.44
N ARG A 409 -35.15 -27.88 -2.39
CA ARG A 409 -36.31 -27.29 -1.73
C ARG A 409 -37.01 -26.37 -2.71
N VAL A 410 -38.31 -26.58 -2.86
CA VAL A 410 -39.22 -25.77 -3.67
C VAL A 410 -40.19 -25.09 -2.71
N GLU A 411 -40.23 -23.77 -2.72
CA GLU A 411 -41.15 -22.96 -1.94
C GLU A 411 -42.05 -22.18 -2.87
N PHE A 412 -43.34 -22.07 -2.55
CA PHE A 412 -44.27 -21.29 -3.36
C PHE A 412 -45.44 -20.78 -2.52
N VAL A 413 -46.09 -19.72 -3.02
CA VAL A 413 -47.33 -19.19 -2.45
C VAL A 413 -48.45 -19.45 -3.46
N THR A 414 -49.48 -20.17 -3.03
CA THR A 414 -50.64 -20.46 -3.88
C THR A 414 -51.38 -19.18 -4.27
N SER A 415 -52.21 -19.23 -5.31
CA SER A 415 -53.09 -18.11 -5.67
C SER A 415 -54.06 -17.70 -4.54
N GLY A 416 -54.34 -18.60 -3.59
CA GLY A 416 -55.06 -18.30 -2.35
C GLY A 416 -54.21 -17.64 -1.25
N GLY A 417 -52.94 -17.32 -1.50
CA GLY A 417 -52.03 -16.66 -0.56
C GLY A 417 -51.40 -17.57 0.49
N THR A 418 -51.53 -18.89 0.38
CA THR A 418 -50.99 -19.84 1.37
C THR A 418 -49.58 -20.28 1.00
N PRO A 419 -48.55 -20.08 1.85
CA PRO A 419 -47.21 -20.61 1.62
C PRO A 419 -47.16 -22.13 1.76
N LYS A 420 -46.47 -22.78 0.83
CA LYS A 420 -46.27 -24.23 0.75
C LYS A 420 -44.81 -24.54 0.40
N TYR A 421 -44.36 -25.74 0.74
CA TYR A 421 -43.04 -26.20 0.31
C TYR A 421 -43.01 -27.71 0.04
N ALA A 422 -42.08 -28.10 -0.83
CA ALA A 422 -41.66 -29.47 -1.10
C ALA A 422 -40.14 -29.56 -0.94
N SER A 423 -39.66 -30.57 -0.23
CA SER A 423 -38.25 -30.86 0.00
C SER A 423 -37.92 -32.26 -0.49
N TYR A 424 -36.75 -32.43 -1.09
CA TYR A 424 -36.23 -33.68 -1.65
C TYR A 424 -34.80 -33.90 -1.18
N GLU A 425 -34.52 -35.06 -0.58
CA GLU A 425 -33.19 -35.37 0.01
C GLU A 425 -32.03 -35.41 -0.99
N SER A 426 -32.33 -35.55 -2.28
CA SER A 426 -31.37 -35.54 -3.37
C SER A 426 -32.02 -34.99 -4.65
N PHE A 427 -31.23 -34.28 -5.45
CA PHE A 427 -31.62 -33.74 -6.75
C PHE A 427 -30.38 -33.64 -7.63
N ARG A 428 -30.40 -34.30 -8.79
CA ARG A 428 -29.28 -34.35 -9.72
C ARG A 428 -29.72 -34.13 -11.16
N VAL A 429 -29.03 -33.22 -11.85
CA VAL A 429 -29.25 -32.89 -13.26
C VAL A 429 -28.05 -33.36 -14.06
N SER A 430 -28.29 -34.07 -15.16
CA SER A 430 -27.25 -34.57 -16.07
C SER A 430 -26.70 -33.48 -17.00
N SER A 431 -25.72 -33.83 -17.83
CA SER A 431 -25.07 -32.89 -18.76
C SER A 431 -25.96 -32.52 -19.96
N ASN A 432 -25.52 -31.53 -20.74
CA ASN A 432 -26.16 -31.15 -22.01
C ASN A 432 -26.29 -32.33 -23.01
N ASP A 433 -25.32 -33.24 -23.02
CA ASP A 433 -25.35 -34.43 -23.89
C ASP A 433 -26.57 -35.30 -23.58
N ASN A 434 -26.89 -35.44 -22.29
CA ASN A 434 -28.06 -36.13 -21.77
C ASN A 434 -29.27 -35.19 -21.58
N LYS A 435 -29.25 -34.01 -22.21
CA LYS A 435 -30.38 -33.07 -22.27
C LYS A 435 -30.83 -32.60 -20.90
N TYR A 436 -29.88 -32.43 -19.98
CA TYR A 436 -30.12 -32.02 -18.60
C TYR A 436 -31.18 -32.85 -17.90
N ARG A 437 -31.27 -34.15 -18.20
CA ARG A 437 -32.17 -35.09 -17.53
C ARG A 437 -32.04 -35.02 -16.01
N VAL A 438 -33.16 -35.06 -15.29
CA VAL A 438 -33.15 -35.29 -13.84
C VAL A 438 -32.80 -36.75 -13.59
N ASP A 439 -31.55 -37.03 -13.24
CA ASP A 439 -31.07 -38.40 -13.04
C ASP A 439 -31.67 -39.03 -11.77
N HIS A 440 -31.91 -38.20 -10.76
CA HIS A 440 -32.35 -38.68 -9.45
C HIS A 440 -33.09 -37.59 -8.66
N ILE A 441 -34.20 -37.99 -8.04
CA ILE A 441 -34.93 -37.24 -7.02
C ILE A 441 -35.08 -38.15 -5.80
N GLY A 442 -34.72 -37.63 -4.64
CA GLY A 442 -34.74 -38.35 -3.37
C GLY A 442 -36.09 -38.39 -2.69
N SER A 443 -36.08 -38.89 -1.46
CA SER A 443 -37.27 -38.95 -0.59
C SER A 443 -37.89 -37.57 -0.43
N TYR A 444 -39.22 -37.53 -0.56
CA TYR A 444 -40.04 -36.33 -0.47
C TYR A 444 -40.47 -36.05 0.98
N SER A 445 -40.51 -34.77 1.35
CA SER A 445 -41.22 -34.25 2.52
C SER A 445 -41.75 -32.84 2.25
N GLY A 446 -42.83 -32.42 2.91
CA GLY A 446 -43.33 -31.06 2.74
C GLY A 446 -44.82 -30.92 3.01
N THR A 447 -45.31 -29.69 2.83
CA THR A 447 -46.74 -29.32 2.98
C THR A 447 -47.46 -29.18 1.64
N ALA A 448 -46.69 -29.15 0.55
CA ALA A 448 -47.17 -29.23 -0.83
C ALA A 448 -47.48 -30.69 -1.21
N VAL A 449 -47.85 -30.93 -2.47
CA VAL A 449 -47.80 -32.27 -3.04
C VAL A 449 -46.39 -32.61 -3.55
N ASN A 450 -46.15 -33.89 -3.82
CA ASN A 450 -44.91 -34.39 -4.38
C ASN A 450 -44.81 -34.15 -5.91
N GLY A 451 -44.66 -32.88 -6.28
CA GLY A 451 -44.72 -32.43 -7.66
C GLY A 451 -43.56 -32.85 -8.58
N MET A 452 -42.33 -32.92 -8.05
CA MET A 452 -41.16 -33.30 -8.86
C MET A 452 -41.11 -34.80 -9.17
N LEU A 453 -41.91 -35.65 -8.52
CA LEU A 453 -41.80 -37.11 -8.66
C LEU A 453 -41.88 -37.57 -10.12
N ALA A 454 -42.79 -36.98 -10.89
CA ALA A 454 -43.00 -37.30 -12.30
C ALA A 454 -41.86 -36.84 -13.22
N THR A 455 -41.02 -35.90 -12.76
CA THR A 455 -39.87 -35.37 -13.50
C THR A 455 -38.64 -36.29 -13.43
N SER A 456 -38.64 -37.25 -12.51
CA SER A 456 -37.53 -38.19 -12.32
C SER A 456 -37.29 -39.00 -13.61
N GLY A 457 -36.05 -38.97 -14.08
CA GLY A 457 -35.65 -39.61 -15.33
C GLY A 457 -36.08 -38.86 -16.59
N ARG A 458 -36.67 -37.67 -16.52
CA ARG A 458 -37.12 -36.90 -17.70
C ARG A 458 -36.07 -35.91 -18.18
N ALA A 459 -35.94 -35.79 -19.50
CA ALA A 459 -35.08 -34.79 -20.13
C ALA A 459 -35.74 -33.41 -20.08
N PHE A 460 -34.92 -32.35 -20.13
CA PHE A 460 -35.43 -30.99 -20.20
C PHE A 460 -35.88 -30.68 -21.63
N SER A 461 -36.97 -29.93 -21.80
CA SER A 461 -37.45 -29.49 -23.11
C SER A 461 -37.75 -27.99 -23.13
N THR A 462 -37.45 -27.35 -24.26
CA THR A 462 -37.84 -25.98 -24.60
C THR A 462 -38.66 -25.98 -25.89
N TYR A 463 -39.30 -24.87 -26.24
CA TYR A 463 -40.13 -24.80 -27.45
C TYR A 463 -39.37 -25.10 -28.76
N ASP A 464 -38.06 -24.89 -28.77
CA ASP A 464 -37.17 -25.11 -29.92
C ASP A 464 -36.37 -26.41 -29.83
N GLN A 465 -36.42 -27.11 -28.69
CA GLN A 465 -35.75 -28.39 -28.49
C GLN A 465 -36.61 -29.34 -27.67
N ASP A 466 -37.40 -30.12 -28.41
CA ASP A 466 -38.28 -31.16 -27.87
C ASP A 466 -37.48 -32.41 -27.48
N ASN A 467 -37.40 -32.67 -26.17
CA ASN A 467 -36.87 -33.91 -25.61
C ASN A 467 -37.88 -34.59 -24.69
N ASP A 468 -39.15 -34.19 -24.76
CA ASP A 468 -40.18 -34.81 -23.96
C ASP A 468 -40.65 -36.09 -24.67
N GLU A 469 -41.43 -36.90 -23.97
CA GLU A 469 -41.93 -38.17 -24.52
C GLU A 469 -43.38 -38.00 -24.99
N CYS A 470 -43.80 -36.77 -25.32
CA CYS A 470 -45.17 -36.42 -25.68
C CYS A 470 -45.56 -36.72 -27.15
N GLY A 471 -44.86 -37.65 -27.79
CA GLY A 471 -45.16 -38.11 -29.15
C GLY A 471 -44.97 -37.02 -30.21
N ASN A 472 -46.07 -36.52 -30.78
CA ASN A 472 -46.06 -35.46 -31.79
C ASN A 472 -46.29 -34.06 -31.22
N HIS A 473 -46.43 -33.94 -29.89
CA HIS A 473 -46.67 -32.67 -29.22
C HIS A 473 -45.39 -32.24 -28.51
N ASN A 474 -45.02 -30.96 -28.64
CA ASN A 474 -43.97 -30.38 -27.82
C ASN A 474 -44.64 -29.78 -26.57
N CYS A 475 -44.44 -30.44 -25.42
CA CYS A 475 -45.04 -30.05 -24.16
C CYS A 475 -44.53 -28.65 -23.70
N ALA A 476 -43.29 -28.27 -24.03
CA ALA A 476 -42.76 -26.93 -23.74
C ALA A 476 -43.45 -25.81 -24.55
N GLN A 477 -43.89 -26.10 -25.78
CA GLN A 477 -44.67 -25.17 -26.59
C GLN A 477 -46.10 -25.03 -26.05
N GLY A 478 -46.74 -26.14 -25.70
CA GLY A 478 -48.12 -26.15 -25.19
C GLY A 478 -48.26 -25.48 -23.82
N HIS A 479 -47.30 -25.70 -22.92
CA HIS A 479 -47.29 -25.11 -21.58
C HIS A 479 -46.60 -23.74 -21.50
N ARG A 480 -46.11 -23.22 -22.63
CA ARG A 480 -45.40 -21.94 -22.73
C ARG A 480 -44.29 -21.76 -21.68
N GLY A 481 -43.51 -22.81 -21.43
CA GLY A 481 -42.38 -22.78 -20.50
C GLY A 481 -41.46 -23.98 -20.72
N ALA A 482 -40.25 -23.93 -20.18
CA ALA A 482 -39.34 -25.07 -20.26
C ALA A 482 -39.30 -25.85 -18.96
N TRP A 483 -39.29 -27.19 -19.05
CA TRP A 483 -39.33 -28.06 -17.89
C TRP A 483 -38.85 -29.48 -18.21
N TRP A 484 -38.74 -30.30 -17.18
CA TRP A 484 -38.60 -31.75 -17.25
C TRP A 484 -39.98 -32.41 -17.37
N TYR A 485 -40.59 -32.30 -18.56
CA TYR A 485 -41.94 -32.76 -18.83
C TYR A 485 -42.07 -34.29 -18.67
N ALA A 486 -43.09 -34.74 -17.95
CA ALA A 486 -43.40 -36.16 -17.83
C ALA A 486 -44.25 -36.65 -19.01
N ASN A 487 -44.22 -37.96 -19.27
CA ASN A 487 -44.95 -38.57 -20.39
C ASN A 487 -46.46 -38.34 -20.32
N ASP A 488 -46.99 -38.30 -19.11
CA ASP A 488 -48.42 -38.10 -18.86
C ASP A 488 -48.85 -36.64 -19.07
N TRP A 489 -47.93 -35.75 -19.47
CA TRP A 489 -48.20 -34.33 -19.72
C TRP A 489 -48.54 -34.03 -21.19
N CYS A 490 -48.66 -35.06 -22.02
CA CYS A 490 -49.30 -34.94 -23.33
C CYS A 490 -50.70 -34.33 -23.18
N SER A 491 -51.13 -33.48 -24.12
CA SER A 491 -52.53 -33.09 -24.17
C SER A 491 -53.41 -34.33 -24.37
N HIS A 492 -54.29 -34.60 -23.40
CA HIS A 492 -55.26 -35.68 -23.48
C HIS A 492 -56.65 -35.11 -23.18
N CYS A 493 -57.49 -34.98 -24.20
CA CYS A 493 -58.83 -34.43 -24.02
C CYS A 493 -59.89 -35.53 -23.87
N LYS A 494 -60.62 -35.52 -22.75
CA LYS A 494 -61.79 -36.36 -22.50
C LYS A 494 -63.03 -35.49 -22.40
N ARG A 495 -63.97 -35.67 -23.34
CA ARG A 495 -65.22 -34.89 -23.45
C ARG A 495 -64.95 -33.39 -23.59
N SER A 496 -65.15 -32.61 -22.53
CA SER A 496 -65.02 -31.15 -22.47
C SER A 496 -63.78 -30.68 -21.70
N ASN A 497 -62.94 -31.58 -21.20
CA ASN A 497 -61.75 -31.23 -20.41
C ASN A 497 -60.50 -31.79 -21.10
N CYS A 498 -59.43 -31.00 -21.14
CA CYS A 498 -58.10 -31.48 -21.51
C CYS A 498 -57.23 -31.62 -20.27
N ASP A 499 -56.73 -32.83 -20.06
CA ASP A 499 -55.61 -33.10 -19.17
C ASP A 499 -54.40 -32.38 -19.81
N ASN A 500 -53.74 -31.51 -19.03
CA ASN A 500 -52.56 -30.72 -19.42
C ASN A 500 -52.84 -29.38 -20.14
N PHE A 501 -52.85 -29.35 -21.47
CA PHE A 501 -53.08 -28.12 -22.22
C PHE A 501 -54.12 -28.33 -23.31
N ARG A 502 -54.77 -27.26 -23.73
CA ARG A 502 -55.81 -27.32 -24.75
C ARG A 502 -55.21 -27.34 -26.15
N ASP A 503 -55.26 -28.50 -26.81
CA ASP A 503 -54.85 -28.61 -28.22
C ASP A 503 -56.00 -28.28 -29.20
N SER A 504 -57.26 -28.31 -28.74
CA SER A 504 -58.45 -28.04 -29.58
C SER A 504 -59.52 -27.17 -28.93
N GLY A 505 -60.27 -26.43 -29.75
CA GLY A 505 -61.19 -25.37 -29.36
C GLY A 505 -62.41 -25.77 -28.49
N SER A 506 -62.63 -27.05 -28.18
CA SER A 506 -63.84 -27.52 -27.49
C SER A 506 -63.69 -27.84 -26.01
N CYS A 507 -62.49 -27.77 -25.45
CA CYS A 507 -62.22 -28.24 -24.08
C CYS A 507 -61.67 -27.14 -23.17
N SER A 508 -62.03 -27.17 -21.88
CA SER A 508 -61.38 -26.39 -20.81
C SER A 508 -60.10 -27.10 -20.35
N GLY A 509 -59.01 -26.36 -20.16
CA GLY A 509 -57.77 -26.91 -19.60
C GLY A 509 -57.80 -27.02 -18.08
N GLU A 510 -57.24 -28.09 -17.54
CA GLU A 510 -57.08 -28.29 -16.10
C GLU A 510 -55.70 -27.80 -15.61
N CYS A 511 -55.56 -27.60 -14.29
CA CYS A 511 -54.23 -27.40 -13.70
C CYS A 511 -53.40 -28.66 -13.89
N THR A 512 -52.12 -28.47 -14.12
CA THR A 512 -51.21 -29.52 -14.59
C THR A 512 -50.21 -29.83 -13.49
N TYR A 513 -49.34 -30.81 -13.68
CA TYR A 513 -48.37 -31.20 -12.66
C TYR A 513 -47.09 -30.38 -12.79
N SER A 514 -46.78 -29.54 -11.79
CA SER A 514 -45.42 -29.08 -11.45
C SER A 514 -44.56 -28.38 -12.51
N ASN A 515 -45.13 -27.57 -13.40
CA ASN A 515 -44.36 -26.62 -14.21
C ASN A 515 -44.35 -25.24 -13.52
N LEU A 516 -43.21 -24.83 -12.97
CA LEU A 516 -43.05 -23.51 -12.35
C LEU A 516 -42.48 -22.45 -13.32
N ASN A 517 -42.33 -22.80 -14.59
CA ASN A 517 -41.74 -21.95 -15.62
C ASN A 517 -42.77 -21.51 -16.68
N GLY A 518 -44.06 -21.80 -16.51
CA GLY A 518 -45.13 -21.30 -17.39
C GLY A 518 -45.43 -19.80 -17.21
N ASP A 519 -46.48 -19.34 -17.88
CA ASP A 519 -46.95 -17.96 -17.81
C ASP A 519 -47.65 -17.66 -16.46
N TYR A 520 -47.57 -16.43 -15.96
CA TYR A 520 -48.27 -16.07 -14.72
C TYR A 520 -49.80 -16.08 -14.87
N ASN A 521 -50.28 -15.58 -16.00
CA ASN A 521 -51.70 -15.30 -16.27
C ASN A 521 -52.23 -16.01 -17.53
N GLY A 522 -51.55 -17.08 -18.00
CA GLY A 522 -52.03 -17.91 -19.10
C GLY A 522 -53.42 -18.54 -18.82
N GLY A 523 -54.11 -18.99 -19.86
CA GLY A 523 -55.31 -19.80 -19.73
C GLY A 523 -55.04 -21.23 -20.18
N ASN A 524 -55.90 -22.19 -19.84
CA ASN A 524 -55.92 -23.52 -20.46
C ASN A 524 -54.60 -24.36 -20.35
N GLY A 525 -53.90 -24.31 -19.20
CA GLY A 525 -52.70 -25.12 -18.96
C GLY A 525 -51.38 -24.47 -19.31
N GLU A 526 -51.41 -23.21 -19.78
CA GLU A 526 -50.22 -22.40 -20.13
C GLU A 526 -49.59 -21.70 -18.91
N VAL A 527 -50.18 -21.86 -17.71
CA VAL A 527 -49.76 -21.16 -16.50
C VAL A 527 -48.61 -21.84 -15.76
N MET A 528 -48.02 -21.16 -14.79
CA MET A 528 -47.31 -21.83 -13.71
C MET A 528 -48.28 -22.63 -12.84
N PHE A 529 -47.89 -23.82 -12.42
CA PHE A 529 -48.72 -24.65 -11.54
C PHE A 529 -47.86 -25.63 -10.74
N TRP A 530 -48.37 -25.99 -9.58
CA TRP A 530 -47.88 -27.10 -8.77
C TRP A 530 -49.12 -27.87 -8.32
N ASP A 531 -49.16 -29.18 -8.57
CA ASP A 531 -50.37 -29.99 -8.46
C ASP A 531 -51.11 -29.78 -7.12
N ASP A 532 -52.18 -29.00 -7.16
CA ASP A 532 -53.19 -28.87 -6.12
C ASP A 532 -54.40 -28.44 -6.93
N GLU A 533 -55.37 -29.33 -7.13
CA GLU A 533 -56.53 -29.25 -8.05
C GLU A 533 -57.30 -27.91 -8.01
N TYR A 534 -56.99 -27.02 -7.06
CA TYR A 534 -57.63 -25.74 -6.78
C TYR A 534 -56.75 -24.50 -6.99
N TYR A 535 -55.43 -24.62 -7.19
CA TYR A 535 -54.50 -23.48 -7.20
C TYR A 535 -53.52 -23.49 -8.38
N CYS A 536 -54.05 -23.25 -9.58
CA CYS A 536 -53.24 -22.76 -10.69
C CYS A 536 -52.63 -21.38 -10.36
N SER A 537 -51.48 -21.09 -10.97
CA SER A 537 -50.79 -19.79 -10.92
C SER A 537 -50.34 -19.39 -9.50
N PRO A 538 -49.28 -20.02 -8.95
CA PRO A 538 -48.65 -19.52 -7.74
C PRO A 538 -48.19 -18.06 -7.93
N THR A 539 -48.37 -17.23 -6.91
CA THR A 539 -47.95 -15.82 -6.95
C THR A 539 -46.47 -15.64 -6.65
N PHE A 540 -45.84 -16.67 -6.08
CA PHE A 540 -44.41 -16.73 -5.79
C PHE A 540 -43.92 -18.17 -5.93
N THR A 541 -42.74 -18.37 -6.50
CA THR A 541 -42.03 -19.67 -6.48
C THR A 541 -40.54 -19.44 -6.33
N GLU A 542 -39.87 -20.31 -5.58
CA GLU A 542 -38.41 -20.34 -5.46
C GLU A 542 -37.94 -21.79 -5.40
N MET A 543 -36.97 -22.14 -6.25
CA MET A 543 -36.29 -23.43 -6.19
C MET A 543 -34.83 -23.23 -5.79
N LYS A 544 -34.41 -23.94 -4.76
CA LYS A 544 -33.07 -23.82 -4.20
C LYS A 544 -32.49 -25.16 -3.79
N ILE A 545 -31.18 -25.27 -3.91
CA ILE A 545 -30.41 -26.48 -3.58
C ILE A 545 -29.38 -26.18 -2.50
N ARG A 546 -29.02 -27.22 -1.74
CA ARG A 546 -27.93 -27.16 -0.75
C ARG A 546 -27.32 -28.55 -0.59
N PRO A 547 -26.03 -28.70 -0.27
CA PRO A 547 -25.49 -29.99 0.16
C PRO A 547 -26.35 -30.57 1.30
N SER A 548 -26.70 -31.86 1.18
CA SER A 548 -27.63 -32.53 2.09
C SER A 548 -27.12 -32.59 3.51
#